data_AF-A0AAE1TTH7-F1
#
_entry.id   AF-A0AAE1TTH7-F1
#
_cell.length_a   1.000
_cell.length_b   1.000
_cell.length_c   1.000
_cell.angle_alpha   90.00
_cell.angle_beta   90.00
_cell.angle_gamma   90.00
#
_symmetry.space_group_name_H-M   'P 1'
#
loop_
_entity.id
_entity.type
_entity.pdbx_description
1 polymer ?
#
loop_
_entity_poly.entity_id
_entity_poly.type
_entity_poly.pdbx_seq_one_letter_code
_entity_poly.pdbx_strand_id
1 'polypeptide(L)'
;MPRGTGLRMFTKDFELPTEEELTVQEVNVTTSSLRAGAFHLGKSCEKENHEFILCREEEKDPRKCLKEGKDVTSCALNFFRKVKKSCLEEFSQYAHCLDQSSKDLNYRYCRNTQAIFDKCVLENLNLERPEFGYFSRAQVIQTDRPKPEGYTSVEYPDAPPPIPEVDRPRAKYGLRNYWMT
;
A
#
# COMPACT_ATOMS: atom_id res chain seq x y z
N MET A 1 -3.51 -20.52 11.61
CA MET A 1 -4.18 -19.38 10.94
C MET A 1 -5.68 -19.45 11.21
N PRO A 2 -6.29 -18.48 11.92
CA PRO A 2 -7.69 -18.17 11.68
C PRO A 2 -7.74 -17.08 10.60
N ARG A 3 -8.21 -17.46 9.41
CA ARG A 3 -8.85 -16.52 8.48
C ARG A 3 -10.21 -16.19 9.10
N GLY A 4 -10.44 -14.94 9.47
CA GLY A 4 -11.72 -14.54 10.05
C GLY A 4 -11.76 -13.05 10.33
N THR A 5 -12.62 -12.35 9.60
CA THR A 5 -13.24 -11.10 10.04
C THR A 5 -13.95 -11.35 11.38
N GLY A 6 -13.25 -11.16 12.48
CA GLY A 6 -13.77 -11.22 13.84
C GLY A 6 -13.22 -10.03 14.61
N LEU A 7 -14.04 -9.45 15.51
CA LEU A 7 -13.56 -8.49 16.51
C LEU A 7 -12.27 -9.03 17.11
N ARG A 8 -11.16 -8.29 16.97
CA ARG A 8 -9.89 -8.63 17.63
C ARG A 8 -10.10 -8.43 19.13
N MET A 9 -10.51 -9.49 19.83
CA MET A 9 -10.58 -9.49 21.28
C MET A 9 -9.15 -9.66 21.81
N PHE A 10 -8.65 -8.63 22.49
CA PHE A 10 -7.33 -8.64 23.10
C PHE A 10 -7.42 -9.22 24.52
N THR A 11 -6.44 -10.04 24.90
CA THR A 11 -6.24 -10.44 26.29
C THR A 11 -5.58 -9.30 27.07
N LYS A 12 -5.67 -9.31 28.40
CA LYS A 12 -5.05 -8.27 29.26
C LYS A 12 -3.52 -8.20 29.10
N ASP A 13 -2.91 -9.29 28.66
CA ASP A 13 -1.46 -9.42 28.47
C ASP A 13 -0.98 -8.89 27.11
N PHE A 14 -1.88 -8.33 26.29
CA PHE A 14 -1.51 -7.78 24.99
C PHE A 14 -0.88 -6.39 25.14
N GLU A 15 0.39 -6.27 24.79
CA GLU A 15 1.14 -5.01 24.87
C GLU A 15 0.68 -4.01 23.79
N LEU A 16 -0.04 -2.96 24.19
CA LEU A 16 -0.38 -1.85 23.31
C LEU A 16 0.68 -0.74 23.41
N PRO A 17 0.99 -0.05 22.30
CA PRO A 17 1.85 1.13 22.34
C PRO A 17 1.21 2.22 23.19
N THR A 18 2.04 3.09 23.76
CA THR A 18 1.60 4.20 24.60
C THR A 18 0.87 5.27 23.77
N GLU A 19 -0.04 6.03 24.39
CA GLU A 19 -0.77 7.12 23.69
C GLU A 19 0.18 8.19 23.13
N GLU A 20 1.28 8.46 23.82
CA GLU A 20 2.32 9.40 23.37
C GLU A 20 2.97 8.96 22.06
N GLU A 21 3.15 7.65 21.85
CA GLU A 21 3.67 7.12 20.58
C GLU A 21 2.68 7.24 19.44
N LEU A 22 1.38 7.24 19.74
CA LEU A 22 0.29 7.33 18.76
C LEU A 22 -0.05 8.78 18.39
N THR A 23 0.24 9.74 19.27
CA THR A 23 -0.09 11.15 19.02
C THR A 23 0.85 11.75 17.98
N VAL A 24 0.30 12.03 16.79
CA VAL A 24 1.00 12.59 15.63
C VAL A 24 0.15 13.71 15.05
N GLN A 25 0.78 14.67 14.37
CA GLN A 25 0.02 15.70 13.64
C GLN A 25 -0.79 15.06 12.50
N GLU A 26 -2.11 15.18 12.58
CA GLU A 26 -3.02 14.64 11.58
C GLU A 26 -3.12 15.50 10.31
N VAL A 27 -3.42 14.85 9.19
CA VAL A 27 -3.67 15.50 7.91
C VAL A 27 -5.14 15.93 7.84
N ASN A 28 -5.42 17.11 8.39
CA ASN A 28 -6.77 17.67 8.47
C ASN A 28 -7.24 18.29 7.14
N VAL A 29 -7.47 17.45 6.12
CA VAL A 29 -8.05 17.88 4.85
C VAL A 29 -9.25 17.03 4.45
N THR A 30 -10.16 17.58 3.65
CA THR A 30 -11.35 16.87 3.17
C THR A 30 -11.00 15.77 2.18
N THR A 31 -11.87 14.78 2.03
CA THR A 31 -11.72 13.69 1.05
C THR A 31 -11.56 14.22 -0.37
N SER A 32 -12.28 15.28 -0.75
CA SER A 32 -12.17 15.94 -2.05
C SER A 32 -10.76 16.52 -2.28
N SER A 33 -10.17 17.15 -1.25
CA SER A 33 -8.81 17.68 -1.30
C SER A 33 -7.75 16.58 -1.40
N LEU A 34 -7.88 15.51 -0.59
CA LEU A 34 -6.98 14.34 -0.69
C LEU A 34 -7.03 13.73 -2.08
N ARG A 35 -8.22 13.60 -2.65
CA ARG A 35 -8.43 13.01 -3.96
C ARG A 35 -7.91 13.88 -5.09
N ALA A 36 -8.08 15.20 -4.99
CA ALA A 36 -7.49 16.17 -5.92
C ALA A 36 -5.94 16.05 -5.96
N GLY A 37 -5.31 15.96 -4.79
CA GLY A 37 -3.86 15.89 -4.65
C GLY A 37 -3.25 14.49 -4.88
N ALA A 38 -4.07 13.44 -5.01
CA ALA A 38 -3.63 12.05 -4.89
C ALA A 38 -2.47 11.65 -5.83
N PHE A 39 -2.53 12.06 -7.10
CA PHE A 39 -1.50 11.69 -8.08
C PHE A 39 -0.13 12.33 -7.76
N HIS A 40 -0.13 13.62 -7.43
CA HIS A 40 1.07 14.38 -7.11
C HIS A 40 1.63 14.00 -5.73
N LEU A 41 0.74 13.78 -4.76
CA LEU A 41 1.10 13.29 -3.43
C LEU A 41 1.74 11.90 -3.51
N GLY A 42 1.11 10.98 -4.26
CA GLY A 42 1.64 9.63 -4.47
C GLY A 42 3.02 9.65 -5.10
N LYS A 43 3.27 10.55 -6.05
CA LYS A 43 4.59 10.70 -6.68
C LYS A 43 5.63 11.35 -5.76
N SER A 44 5.23 12.36 -5.00
CA SER A 44 6.16 13.07 -4.09
C SER A 44 6.53 12.26 -2.86
N CYS A 45 5.60 11.45 -2.34
CA CYS A 45 5.77 10.64 -1.13
C CYS A 45 5.91 9.15 -1.44
N GLU A 46 6.34 8.81 -2.64
CA GLU A 46 6.43 7.45 -3.15
C GLU A 46 7.27 6.55 -2.25
N LYS A 47 8.46 7.01 -1.85
CA LYS A 47 9.40 6.27 -1.01
C LYS A 47 8.80 5.87 0.33
N GLU A 48 8.31 6.85 1.09
CA GLU A 48 7.77 6.64 2.44
C GLU A 48 6.52 5.77 2.42
N ASN A 49 5.62 6.01 1.45
CA ASN A 49 4.40 5.20 1.29
C ASN A 49 4.73 3.74 1.01
N HIS A 50 5.70 3.50 0.14
CA HIS A 50 6.10 2.16 -0.25
C HIS A 50 6.80 1.41 0.88
N GLU A 51 7.64 2.08 1.66
CA GLU A 51 8.28 1.51 2.84
C GLU A 51 7.25 1.10 3.90
N PHE A 52 6.23 1.93 4.14
CA PHE A 52 5.13 1.65 5.06
C PHE A 52 4.27 0.46 4.60
N ILE A 53 3.89 0.41 3.32
CA ILE A 53 3.09 -0.69 2.77
C ILE A 53 3.89 -1.99 2.80
N LEU A 54 5.18 -1.96 2.45
CA LEU A 54 6.04 -3.13 2.56
C LEU A 54 6.14 -3.58 4.03
N CYS A 55 6.25 -2.65 4.98
CA CYS A 55 6.33 -2.97 6.42
C CYS A 55 5.11 -3.77 6.85
N ARG A 56 3.95 -3.25 6.48
CA ARG A 56 2.67 -3.81 6.85
C ARG A 56 2.45 -5.20 6.25
N GLU A 57 2.92 -5.43 5.03
CA GLU A 57 2.81 -6.72 4.35
C GLU A 57 3.76 -7.77 4.93
N GLU A 58 4.99 -7.37 5.25
CA GLU A 58 6.01 -8.26 5.81
C GLU A 58 5.72 -8.62 7.28
N GLU A 59 5.55 -7.61 8.14
CA GLU A 59 5.41 -7.81 9.59
C GLU A 59 4.00 -8.25 10.00
N LYS A 60 2.97 -7.86 9.23
CA LYS A 60 1.54 -8.09 9.53
C LYS A 60 1.05 -7.58 10.89
N ASP A 61 1.91 -6.85 11.60
CA ASP A 61 1.65 -6.20 12.88
C ASP A 61 1.73 -4.68 12.73
N PRO A 62 0.64 -3.93 12.96
CA PRO A 62 0.64 -2.48 12.74
C PRO A 62 1.53 -1.71 13.74
N ARG A 63 1.83 -2.29 14.91
CA ARG A 63 2.62 -1.66 15.98
C ARG A 63 4.09 -1.43 15.59
N LYS A 64 4.66 -2.36 14.81
CA LYS A 64 6.06 -2.29 14.38
C LYS A 64 6.28 -1.22 13.31
N CYS A 65 5.24 -0.91 12.54
CA CYS A 65 5.28 0.01 11.40
C CYS A 65 4.83 1.45 11.73
N LEU A 66 4.81 1.82 13.03
CA LEU A 66 4.34 3.14 13.47
C LEU A 66 5.28 4.26 13.02
N LYS A 67 6.59 3.99 12.96
CA LYS A 67 7.59 4.99 12.55
C LYS A 67 7.39 5.37 11.08
N GLU A 68 7.30 4.39 10.20
CA GLU A 68 7.05 4.57 8.77
C GLU A 68 5.69 5.25 8.54
N GLY A 69 4.69 4.95 9.37
CA GLY A 69 3.40 5.64 9.36
C GLY A 69 3.53 7.14 9.67
N LYS A 70 4.37 7.52 10.64
CA LYS A 70 4.68 8.92 10.95
C LYS A 70 5.41 9.60 9.80
N ASP A 71 6.31 8.88 9.13
CA ASP A 71 7.07 9.43 8.02
C ASP A 71 6.13 9.72 6.83
N VAL A 72 5.17 8.83 6.54
CA VAL A 72 4.10 9.05 5.54
C VAL A 72 3.27 10.29 5.86
N THR A 73 2.77 10.43 7.10
CA THR A 73 1.94 11.59 7.48
C THR A 73 2.74 12.89 7.42
N SER A 74 4.01 12.86 7.85
CA SER A 74 4.91 14.01 7.75
C SER A 74 5.15 14.44 6.30
N CYS A 75 5.33 13.48 5.38
CA CYS A 75 5.50 13.75 3.96
C CYS A 75 4.23 14.37 3.36
N ALA A 76 3.07 13.83 3.68
CA ALA A 76 1.79 14.37 3.21
C ALA A 76 1.56 15.81 3.70
N LEU A 77 1.84 16.11 4.97
CA LEU A 77 1.76 17.47 5.50
C LEU A 77 2.70 18.43 4.77
N ASN A 78 3.94 18.00 4.52
CA ASN A 78 4.92 18.81 3.80
C ASN A 78 4.50 19.06 2.35
N PHE A 79 3.91 18.07 1.68
CA PHE A 79 3.33 18.22 0.35
C PHE A 79 2.21 19.26 0.35
N PHE A 80 1.21 19.14 1.23
CA PHE A 80 0.10 20.10 1.29
C PHE A 80 0.56 21.50 1.69
N ARG A 81 1.60 21.63 2.53
CA ARG A 81 2.23 22.93 2.83
C ARG A 81 2.87 23.56 1.59
N LYS A 82 3.49 22.77 0.72
CA LYS A 82 4.05 23.27 -0.56
C LYS A 82 2.95 23.72 -1.51
N VAL A 83 1.94 22.86 -1.73
CA VAL A 83 0.78 23.19 -2.59
C VAL A 83 0.06 24.45 -2.11
N LYS A 84 -0.15 24.58 -0.80
CA LYS A 84 -0.78 25.77 -0.20
C LYS A 84 0.03 27.06 -0.42
N LYS A 85 1.36 26.97 -0.52
CA LYS A 85 2.23 28.14 -0.75
C LYS A 85 2.27 28.55 -2.22
N SER A 86 2.16 27.61 -3.15
CA SER A 86 2.35 27.87 -4.58
C SER A 86 1.06 27.94 -5.39
N CYS A 87 0.12 27.01 -5.19
CA CYS A 87 -1.01 26.73 -6.09
C CYS A 87 -2.34 26.61 -5.34
N LEU A 88 -2.57 27.44 -4.32
CA LEU A 88 -3.73 27.33 -3.43
C LEU A 88 -5.05 27.51 -4.18
N GLU A 89 -5.13 28.52 -5.05
CA GLU A 89 -6.35 28.90 -5.76
C GLU A 89 -6.76 27.87 -6.79
N GLU A 90 -5.80 27.36 -7.57
CA GLU A 90 -6.04 26.32 -8.58
C GLU A 90 -6.44 25.00 -7.91
N PHE A 91 -5.77 24.69 -6.79
CA PHE A 91 -6.07 23.49 -6.02
C PHE A 91 -7.46 23.56 -5.38
N SER A 92 -7.85 24.70 -4.80
CA SER A 92 -9.15 24.87 -4.16
C SER A 92 -10.30 24.77 -5.18
N GLN A 93 -10.13 25.37 -6.36
CA GLN A 93 -11.09 25.26 -7.46
C GLN A 93 -11.22 23.80 -7.95
N TYR A 94 -10.11 23.08 -8.05
CA TYR A 94 -10.13 21.68 -8.47
C TYR A 94 -10.80 20.78 -7.42
N ALA A 95 -10.44 20.93 -6.14
CA ALA A 95 -11.04 20.19 -5.04
C ALA A 95 -12.55 20.47 -4.94
N HIS A 96 -12.96 21.74 -5.06
CA HIS A 96 -14.37 22.13 -5.04
C HIS A 96 -15.16 21.55 -6.22
N CYS A 97 -14.59 21.53 -7.42
CA CYS A 97 -15.21 20.87 -8.57
C CYS A 97 -15.42 19.38 -8.30
N LEU A 98 -14.43 18.67 -7.75
CA LEU A 98 -14.57 17.25 -7.44
C LEU A 98 -15.68 17.00 -6.42
N ASP A 99 -15.76 17.85 -5.40
CA ASP A 99 -16.76 17.77 -4.32
C ASP A 99 -18.20 17.96 -4.84
N GLN A 100 -18.41 18.93 -5.74
CA GLN A 100 -19.74 19.27 -6.24
C GLN A 100 -20.20 18.46 -7.45
N SER A 101 -19.28 18.01 -8.30
CA SER A 101 -19.61 17.45 -9.60
C SER A 101 -20.24 16.05 -9.55
N SER A 102 -19.91 15.25 -8.53
CA SER A 102 -20.39 13.86 -8.45
C SER A 102 -20.30 13.31 -7.03
N LYS A 103 -21.24 12.42 -6.69
CA LYS A 103 -21.24 11.70 -5.39
C LYS A 103 -20.00 10.82 -5.20
N ASP A 104 -19.45 10.29 -6.30
CA ASP A 104 -18.31 9.37 -6.30
C ASP A 104 -16.96 10.06 -6.49
N LEU A 105 -16.90 11.40 -6.51
CA LEU A 105 -15.68 12.20 -6.71
C LEU A 105 -14.94 11.78 -8.00
N ASN A 106 -15.67 11.71 -9.12
CA ASN A 106 -15.14 11.26 -10.41
C ASN A 106 -14.35 12.37 -11.13
N TYR A 107 -13.10 12.08 -11.50
CA TYR A 107 -12.22 13.02 -12.20
C TYR A 107 -12.70 13.44 -13.59
N ARG A 108 -13.61 12.68 -14.23
CA ARG A 108 -14.09 12.94 -15.60
C ARG A 108 -14.70 14.34 -15.76
N TYR A 109 -15.40 14.84 -14.75
CA TYR A 109 -16.14 16.10 -14.84
C TYR A 109 -15.27 17.34 -14.60
N CYS A 110 -14.07 17.17 -14.03
CA CYS A 110 -13.20 18.26 -13.58
C CYS A 110 -11.86 18.32 -14.33
N ARG A 111 -11.82 17.91 -15.61
CA ARG A 111 -10.58 17.89 -16.41
C ARG A 111 -10.01 19.28 -16.70
N ASN A 112 -10.87 20.29 -16.81
CA ASN A 112 -10.43 21.67 -17.08
C ASN A 112 -9.70 22.26 -15.87
N THR A 113 -10.29 22.14 -14.67
CA THR A 113 -9.67 22.58 -13.41
C THR A 113 -8.44 21.73 -13.07
N GLN A 114 -8.46 20.43 -13.38
CA GLN A 114 -7.29 19.58 -13.26
C GLN A 114 -6.12 20.08 -14.13
N ALA A 115 -6.36 20.43 -15.41
CA ALA A 115 -5.29 20.89 -16.29
C ALA A 115 -4.66 22.21 -15.81
N ILE A 116 -5.44 23.09 -15.18
CA ILE A 116 -4.94 24.34 -14.58
C ILE A 116 -4.05 24.01 -13.38
N PHE A 117 -4.51 23.13 -12.48
CA PHE A 117 -3.75 22.70 -11.32
C PHE A 117 -2.44 21.97 -11.71
N ASP A 118 -2.52 21.03 -12.65
CA ASP A 118 -1.36 20.27 -13.13
C ASP A 118 -0.28 21.20 -13.74
N LYS A 119 -0.69 22.26 -14.44
CA LYS A 119 0.23 23.29 -14.95
C LYS A 119 0.92 24.06 -13.82
N CYS A 120 0.16 24.53 -12.83
CA CYS A 120 0.74 25.27 -11.70
C CYS A 120 1.76 24.42 -10.92
N VAL A 121 1.46 23.14 -10.71
CA VAL A 121 2.35 22.19 -10.02
C VAL A 121 3.61 21.92 -10.83
N LEU A 122 3.48 21.78 -12.16
CA LEU A 122 4.64 21.62 -13.05
C LEU A 122 5.55 22.85 -13.01
N GLU A 123 4.99 24.06 -13.12
CA GLU A 123 5.74 25.31 -13.19
C GLU A 123 6.44 25.66 -11.86
N ASN A 124 5.77 25.45 -10.72
CA ASN A 124 6.29 25.89 -9.42
C ASN A 124 7.04 24.81 -8.63
N LEU A 125 6.60 23.55 -8.75
CA LEU A 125 7.13 22.43 -7.95
C LEU A 125 7.97 21.46 -8.80
N ASN A 126 8.00 21.62 -10.12
CA ASN A 126 8.64 20.70 -11.06
C ASN A 126 8.16 19.26 -10.88
N LEU A 127 6.89 19.08 -10.54
CA LEU A 127 6.26 17.78 -10.35
C LEU A 127 5.30 17.53 -11.52
N GLU A 128 5.65 16.56 -12.36
CA GLU A 128 4.77 16.12 -13.42
C GLU A 128 3.78 15.07 -12.90
N ARG A 129 2.55 15.11 -13.42
CA ARG A 129 1.55 14.09 -13.12
C ARG A 129 1.98 12.75 -13.74
N PRO A 130 2.04 11.66 -12.96
CA PRO A 130 2.39 10.35 -13.49
C PRO A 130 1.43 9.87 -14.58
N GLU A 131 1.97 9.09 -15.50
CA GLU A 131 1.19 8.46 -16.57
C GLU A 131 0.16 7.46 -16.05
N PHE A 132 -0.79 7.11 -16.91
CA PHE A 132 -1.77 6.09 -16.59
C PHE A 132 -1.09 4.73 -16.35
N GLY A 133 -1.41 4.09 -15.22
CA GLY A 133 -0.85 2.79 -14.84
C GLY A 133 0.50 2.85 -14.12
N TYR A 134 1.09 4.03 -13.92
CA TYR A 134 2.36 4.19 -13.17
C TYR A 134 2.30 3.51 -11.79
N PHE A 135 1.25 3.80 -11.02
CA PHE A 135 1.04 3.22 -9.67
C PHE A 135 0.63 1.75 -9.67
N SER A 136 0.28 1.19 -10.83
CA SER A 136 -0.11 -0.23 -10.96
C SER A 136 1.09 -1.11 -11.31
N ARG A 137 2.25 -0.51 -11.64
CA ARG A 137 3.48 -1.26 -11.92
C ARG A 137 4.08 -1.76 -10.62
N ALA A 138 4.67 -2.96 -10.68
CA ALA A 138 5.44 -3.48 -9.57
C ALA A 138 6.66 -2.57 -9.32
N GLN A 139 6.77 -2.07 -8.10
CA GLN A 139 7.88 -1.23 -7.69
C GLN A 139 8.81 -1.99 -6.75
N VAL A 140 10.10 -1.94 -7.04
CA VAL A 140 11.13 -2.57 -6.21
C VAL A 140 11.68 -1.51 -5.25
N ILE A 141 11.55 -1.77 -3.96
CA ILE A 141 11.95 -0.86 -2.89
C ILE A 141 13.14 -1.49 -2.16
N GLN A 142 14.18 -0.70 -1.92
CA GLN A 142 15.29 -1.10 -1.07
C GLN A 142 15.00 -0.61 0.34
N THR A 143 14.98 -1.53 1.30
CA THR A 143 14.80 -1.23 2.72
C THR A 143 16.01 -1.69 3.52
N ASP A 144 16.36 -0.92 4.54
CA ASP A 144 17.48 -1.23 5.42
C ASP A 144 17.10 -2.27 6.50
N ARG A 145 15.80 -2.44 6.75
CA ARG A 145 15.30 -3.36 7.77
C ARG A 145 15.50 -4.83 7.36
N PRO A 146 15.80 -5.72 8.31
CA PRO A 146 15.84 -7.15 8.02
C PRO A 146 14.43 -7.63 7.66
N LYS A 147 14.36 -8.55 6.70
CA LYS A 147 13.11 -9.23 6.39
C LYS A 147 12.69 -10.05 7.62
N PRO A 148 11.43 -9.98 8.08
CA PRO A 148 10.97 -10.82 9.17
C PRO A 148 11.14 -12.30 8.83
N GLU A 149 11.44 -13.09 9.85
CA GLU A 149 11.55 -14.54 9.72
C GLU A 149 10.25 -15.07 9.12
N GLY A 150 10.37 -15.70 7.94
CA GLY A 150 9.23 -16.23 7.24
C GLY A 150 8.54 -17.34 8.04
N TYR A 151 7.35 -17.75 7.59
CA TYR A 151 6.72 -18.94 8.15
C TYR A 151 7.63 -20.15 7.92
N THR A 152 8.25 -20.65 8.99
CA THR A 152 8.88 -21.96 8.99
C THR A 152 7.77 -22.99 8.86
N SER A 153 7.80 -23.78 7.79
CA SER A 153 6.92 -24.95 7.67
C SER A 153 7.13 -25.80 8.91
N VAL A 154 6.03 -26.18 9.56
CA VAL A 154 6.10 -27.16 10.63
C VAL A 154 6.64 -28.45 10.01
N GLU A 155 7.83 -28.87 10.44
CA GLU A 155 8.34 -30.18 10.08
C GLU A 155 7.43 -31.22 10.72
N TYR A 156 6.77 -32.02 9.89
CA TYR A 156 5.96 -33.13 10.38
C TYR A 156 6.91 -34.27 10.75
N PRO A 157 6.95 -34.73 12.01
CA PRO A 157 7.86 -35.79 12.43
C PRO A 157 7.57 -37.12 11.71
N ASP A 158 6.33 -37.31 11.24
CA ASP A 158 5.88 -38.50 10.50
C ASP A 158 6.01 -38.34 8.98
N ALA A 159 6.80 -37.38 8.49
CA ALA A 159 7.02 -37.21 7.06
C ALA A 159 7.71 -38.47 6.49
N PRO A 160 7.12 -39.16 5.49
CA PRO A 160 7.80 -40.28 4.85
C PRO A 160 9.10 -39.78 4.19
N PRO A 161 10.18 -40.58 4.22
CA PRO A 161 11.43 -40.18 3.60
C PRO A 161 11.23 -39.91 2.10
N PRO A 162 11.95 -38.94 1.51
CA PRO A 162 11.87 -38.68 0.09
C PRO A 162 12.23 -39.96 -0.67
N ILE A 163 11.38 -40.35 -1.61
CA ILE A 163 11.62 -41.53 -2.44
C ILE A 163 12.89 -41.25 -3.27
N PRO A 164 13.89 -42.15 -3.28
CA PRO A 164 15.10 -41.95 -4.07
C PRO A 164 14.77 -41.75 -5.55
N GLU A 165 15.52 -40.86 -6.20
CA GLU A 165 15.39 -40.58 -7.63
C GLU A 165 16.04 -41.72 -8.44
N VAL A 166 15.27 -42.80 -8.58
CA VAL A 166 15.61 -43.97 -9.40
C VAL A 166 14.89 -43.84 -10.75
N ASP A 167 15.52 -44.29 -11.84
CA ASP A 167 14.86 -44.45 -13.13
C ASP A 167 13.53 -45.20 -12.93
N ARG A 168 12.42 -44.52 -13.20
CA ARG A 168 11.07 -45.08 -13.02
C ARG A 168 10.66 -45.73 -14.34
N PRO A 169 10.89 -47.04 -14.55
CA PRO A 169 10.40 -47.69 -15.75
C PRO A 169 8.88 -47.60 -15.81
N ARG A 170 8.33 -47.69 -17.02
CA ARG A 170 6.88 -47.77 -17.21
C ARG A 170 6.32 -48.91 -16.34
N ALA A 171 5.15 -48.69 -15.73
CA ALA A 171 4.48 -49.70 -14.94
C ALA A 171 4.31 -51.00 -15.75
N LYS A 172 4.71 -52.13 -15.17
CA LYS A 172 4.79 -53.44 -15.85
C LYS A 172 3.48 -53.90 -16.52
N TYR A 173 2.34 -53.47 -15.99
CA TYR A 173 1.00 -53.86 -16.45
C TYR A 173 0.06 -52.65 -16.56
N GLY A 174 0.60 -51.50 -16.95
CA GLY A 174 -0.17 -50.27 -17.09
C GLY A 174 -0.94 -49.91 -15.80
N LEU A 175 -2.25 -49.71 -15.94
CA LEU A 175 -3.15 -49.28 -14.87
C LEU A 175 -3.58 -50.42 -13.92
N ARG A 176 -3.31 -51.68 -14.25
CA ARG A 176 -3.83 -52.86 -13.53
C ARG A 176 -5.34 -52.79 -13.27
N ASN A 177 -6.08 -52.29 -14.25
CA ASN A 177 -7.54 -52.25 -14.21
C ASN A 177 -8.10 -53.48 -14.91
N TYR A 178 -9.20 -54.03 -14.39
CA TYR A 178 -9.80 -55.28 -14.89
C TYR A 178 -10.05 -55.27 -16.42
N TRP A 179 -10.34 -54.09 -16.99
CA TRP A 179 -10.73 -53.92 -18.40
C TRP A 179 -9.68 -53.21 -19.27
N MET A 180 -8.52 -52.83 -18.70
CA MET A 180 -7.46 -52.11 -19.43
C MET A 180 -6.11 -52.75 -19.11
N THR A 181 -5.54 -53.44 -20.10
CA THR A 181 -4.17 -54.00 -20.08
C THR A 181 -3.11 -52.93 -20.29
#